data_AF-A0A5C1QBA8-F1
#
_entry.id   AF-A0A5C1QBA8-F1
#
_cell.length_a   1.000
_cell.length_b   1.000
_cell.length_c   1.000
_cell.angle_alpha   90.00
_cell.angle_beta   90.00
_cell.angle_gamma   90.00
#
_symmetry.space_group_name_H-M   'P 1'
#
loop_
_entity.id
_entity.type
_entity.pdbx_description
1 polymer ?
#
loop_
_entity_poly.entity_id
_entity_poly.type
_entity_poly.pdbx_seq_one_letter_code
_entity_poly.pdbx_strand_id
1 'polypeptide(L)'
;MNRCKSCGVNICGDSKICPLCFKSVNTFESTNSREYPSYNKSDKSIQHFGLHILSFVFLSISIISTIVNLLLWRGFPWFLLVLSSLGYVWVLIKNLVVSRSHFGTKIIIQLVGLSLLIFIIDIVNTGLSWSVDYVIPIFIIICNLLLTIRIIHQRIKWRDYSVYLIILISIGFIPIILYWLGFTHVFWPSITSAIYTLLTFLGFLMFSFKKFSREILKIFHL
;
A
#
# COMPACT_ATOMS: atom_id res chain seq x y z
N MET A 1 17.57 -32.83 -30.62
CA MET A 1 18.90 -32.31 -30.21
C MET A 1 19.62 -31.85 -31.46
N ASN A 2 19.87 -30.54 -31.60
CA ASN A 2 20.47 -29.99 -32.81
C ASN A 2 21.97 -29.83 -32.60
N ARG A 3 22.79 -30.37 -33.51
CA ARG A 3 24.26 -30.25 -33.46
C ARG A 3 24.75 -29.23 -34.48
N CYS A 4 25.56 -28.27 -34.05
CA CYS A 4 26.13 -27.28 -34.94
C CYS A 4 27.24 -27.90 -35.81
N LYS A 5 27.11 -27.80 -37.14
CA LYS A 5 28.12 -28.32 -38.08
C LYS A 5 29.45 -27.57 -38.05
N SER A 6 29.47 -26.32 -37.58
CA SER A 6 30.69 -25.49 -37.57
C SER A 6 31.52 -25.61 -36.29
N CYS A 7 30.89 -25.78 -35.12
CA CYS A 7 31.60 -25.86 -33.85
C CYS A 7 31.47 -27.22 -33.16
N GLY A 8 30.67 -28.15 -33.70
CA GLY A 8 30.51 -29.51 -33.19
C GLY A 8 29.73 -29.64 -31.88
N VAL A 9 29.29 -28.51 -31.30
CA VAL A 9 28.56 -28.45 -30.01
C VAL A 9 27.09 -28.83 -30.19
N ASN A 10 26.56 -29.55 -29.20
CA ASN A 10 25.15 -29.89 -29.10
C ASN A 10 24.38 -28.72 -28.49
N ILE A 11 23.36 -28.26 -29.20
CA ILE A 11 22.46 -27.19 -28.77
C ILE A 11 21.19 -27.83 -28.22
N CYS A 12 20.87 -27.48 -26.97
CA CYS A 12 19.58 -27.78 -26.35
C CYS A 12 18.59 -26.66 -26.71
N GLY A 13 17.45 -27.02 -27.28
CA GLY A 13 16.39 -26.09 -27.72
C GLY A 13 16.40 -25.73 -29.21
N ASP A 14 15.39 -24.95 -29.63
CA ASP A 14 15.11 -24.58 -31.03
C ASP A 14 15.83 -23.28 -31.48
N SER A 15 17.08 -23.05 -31.03
CA SER A 15 17.78 -21.82 -31.40
C SER A 15 18.29 -21.89 -32.85
N LYS A 16 17.77 -21.01 -33.72
CA LYS A 16 18.16 -20.91 -35.15
C LYS A 16 19.63 -20.51 -35.37
N ILE A 17 20.28 -19.99 -34.33
CA ILE A 17 21.64 -19.48 -34.34
C ILE A 17 22.40 -20.15 -33.20
N CYS A 18 23.63 -20.60 -33.47
CA CYS A 18 24.50 -21.15 -32.45
C CYS A 18 25.07 -20.01 -31.57
N PRO A 19 24.92 -20.03 -30.23
CA PRO A 19 25.39 -18.96 -29.34
C PRO A 19 26.92 -18.86 -29.25
N LEU A 20 27.65 -19.90 -29.68
CA LEU A 20 29.12 -19.94 -29.61
C LEU A 20 29.79 -19.40 -30.87
N CYS A 21 29.27 -19.78 -32.05
CA CYS A 21 29.91 -19.43 -33.33
C CYS A 21 29.05 -18.53 -34.21
N PHE A 22 27.87 -18.13 -33.75
CA PHE A 22 26.92 -17.23 -34.42
C PHE A 22 26.48 -17.65 -35.83
N LYS A 23 26.76 -18.89 -36.24
CA LYS A 23 26.34 -19.45 -37.52
C LYS A 23 24.94 -20.02 -37.42
N SER A 24 24.19 -19.92 -38.53
CA SER A 24 22.85 -20.49 -38.64
C SER A 24 22.91 -22.02 -38.56
N VAL A 25 21.98 -22.59 -37.80
CA VAL A 25 21.83 -24.04 -37.65
C VAL A 25 20.56 -24.43 -38.39
N ASN A 26 20.70 -25.23 -39.45
CA ASN A 26 19.57 -25.76 -40.22
C ASN A 26 18.74 -26.65 -39.29
N THR A 27 17.65 -26.10 -38.77
CA THR A 27 16.75 -26.75 -37.83
C THR A 27 15.75 -27.55 -38.67
N PHE A 28 15.86 -28.88 -38.67
CA PHE A 28 14.75 -29.74 -39.10
C PHE A 28 13.63 -29.59 -38.08
N GLU A 29 12.40 -29.50 -38.58
CA GLU A 29 11.16 -29.28 -37.84
C GLU A 29 11.09 -30.10 -36.54
N SER A 30 11.47 -29.50 -35.42
CA SER A 30 11.23 -30.04 -34.09
C SER A 30 10.05 -29.32 -33.46
N THR A 31 9.09 -30.11 -33.02
CA THR A 31 7.90 -29.75 -32.26
C THR A 31 8.23 -28.95 -31.01
N ASN A 32 8.24 -27.63 -31.16
CA ASN A 32 7.76 -26.57 -30.26
C ASN A 32 7.68 -26.92 -28.75
N SER A 33 8.80 -27.31 -28.14
CA SER A 33 8.93 -27.38 -26.68
C SER A 33 9.78 -26.21 -26.20
N ARG A 34 9.14 -25.05 -25.98
CA ARG A 34 9.79 -23.89 -25.36
C ARG A 34 10.20 -24.26 -23.93
N GLU A 35 11.51 -24.44 -23.67
CA GLU A 35 12.06 -24.71 -22.33
C GLU A 35 12.00 -23.49 -21.39
N TYR A 36 11.77 -22.29 -21.92
CA TYR A 36 11.61 -21.07 -21.13
C TYR A 36 10.14 -20.69 -20.98
N PRO A 37 9.68 -20.39 -19.74
CA PRO A 37 8.32 -19.91 -19.53
C PRO A 37 8.14 -18.59 -20.29
N SER A 38 7.13 -18.53 -21.15
CA SER A 38 6.74 -17.28 -21.81
C SER A 38 6.34 -16.27 -20.74
N TYR A 39 7.09 -15.17 -20.63
CA TYR A 39 6.65 -14.03 -19.84
C TYR A 39 5.41 -13.45 -20.50
N ASN A 40 4.23 -13.85 -20.02
CA ASN A 40 3.00 -13.17 -20.36
C ASN A 40 3.18 -11.72 -19.92
N LYS A 41 3.37 -10.81 -20.89
CA LYS A 41 3.07 -9.38 -20.69
C LYS A 41 1.55 -9.26 -20.54
N SER A 42 0.97 -9.89 -19.53
CA SER A 42 -0.46 -9.84 -19.30
C SER A 42 -0.85 -8.41 -18.91
N ASP A 43 -1.77 -7.85 -19.69
CA ASP A 43 -2.76 -6.83 -19.34
C ASP A 43 -2.32 -5.53 -18.67
N LYS A 44 -1.04 -5.12 -18.81
CA LYS A 44 -0.68 -3.74 -18.46
C LYS A 44 -1.43 -2.73 -19.33
N SER A 45 -1.64 -3.02 -20.61
CA SER A 45 -2.31 -2.10 -21.56
C SER A 45 -3.77 -1.79 -21.18
N ILE A 46 -4.54 -2.79 -20.76
CA ILE A 46 -5.95 -2.61 -20.36
C ILE A 46 -6.04 -1.81 -19.04
N GLN A 47 -5.14 -2.09 -18.08
CA GLN A 47 -5.07 -1.33 -16.83
C GLN A 47 -4.71 0.14 -17.05
N HIS A 48 -3.77 0.43 -17.95
CA HIS A 48 -3.40 1.81 -18.29
C HIS A 48 -4.55 2.57 -18.96
N PHE A 49 -5.28 1.94 -19.88
CA PHE A 49 -6.41 2.61 -20.54
C PHE A 49 -7.54 2.96 -19.56
N GLY A 50 -7.90 2.04 -18.65
CA GLY A 50 -8.90 2.30 -17.61
C GLY A 50 -8.50 3.42 -16.65
N LEU A 51 -7.21 3.50 -16.27
CA LEU A 51 -6.68 4.58 -15.44
C LEU A 51 -6.75 5.96 -16.11
N HIS A 52 -6.54 6.04 -17.42
CA HIS A 52 -6.63 7.30 -18.17
C HIS A 52 -8.06 7.82 -18.27
N ILE A 53 -9.04 6.93 -18.53
CA ILE A 53 -10.47 7.31 -18.52
C ILE A 53 -10.86 7.77 -17.12
N LEU A 54 -10.46 7.02 -16.10
CA LEU A 54 -10.74 7.35 -14.72
C LEU A 54 -10.15 8.72 -14.34
N SER A 55 -8.89 9.00 -14.68
CA SER A 55 -8.28 10.32 -14.41
C SER A 55 -9.00 11.44 -15.14
N PHE A 56 -9.45 11.20 -16.38
CA PHE A 56 -10.21 12.18 -17.14
C PHE A 56 -11.56 12.50 -16.45
N VAL A 57 -12.26 11.48 -15.95
CA VAL A 57 -13.51 11.65 -15.19
C VAL A 57 -13.25 12.44 -13.90
N PHE A 58 -12.23 12.07 -13.11
CA PHE A 58 -11.87 12.79 -11.89
C PHE A 58 -11.55 14.27 -12.16
N LEU A 59 -10.78 14.54 -13.20
CA LEU A 59 -10.39 15.88 -13.59
C LEU A 59 -11.60 16.69 -14.08
N SER A 60 -12.50 16.06 -14.84
CA SER A 60 -13.75 16.69 -15.27
C SER A 60 -14.65 17.06 -14.10
N ILE A 61 -14.87 16.15 -13.14
CA ILE A 61 -15.70 16.43 -11.95
C ILE A 61 -15.06 17.55 -11.11
N SER A 62 -13.73 17.53 -10.94
CA SER A 62 -12.99 18.54 -10.21
C SER A 62 -13.16 19.94 -10.83
N ILE A 63 -13.01 20.05 -12.16
CA ILE A 63 -13.21 21.32 -12.89
C ILE A 63 -14.66 21.78 -12.79
N ILE A 64 -15.62 20.90 -13.06
CA ILE A 64 -17.05 21.26 -13.01
C ILE A 64 -17.44 21.73 -11.61
N SER A 65 -17.06 20.99 -10.56
CA SER A 65 -17.36 21.37 -9.18
C SER A 65 -16.74 22.72 -8.80
N THR A 66 -15.51 22.97 -9.23
CA THR A 66 -14.83 24.26 -8.97
C THR A 66 -15.53 25.42 -9.67
N ILE A 67 -15.90 25.24 -10.95
CA ILE A 67 -16.63 26.25 -11.73
C ILE A 67 -18.00 26.52 -11.10
N VAL A 68 -18.77 25.48 -10.79
CA VAL A 68 -20.11 25.61 -10.18
C VAL A 68 -20.01 26.33 -8.83
N ASN A 69 -19.01 26.01 -8.01
CA ASN A 69 -18.77 26.72 -6.74
C ASN A 69 -18.45 28.20 -6.94
N LEU A 70 -17.67 28.53 -7.97
CA LEU A 70 -17.32 29.92 -8.28
C LEU A 70 -18.52 30.72 -8.79
N LEU A 71 -19.38 30.10 -9.61
CA LEU A 71 -20.60 30.73 -10.11
C LEU A 71 -21.68 30.90 -9.03
N LEU A 72 -21.84 29.91 -8.15
CA LEU A 72 -22.85 29.88 -7.09
C LEU A 72 -22.25 30.24 -5.73
N TRP A 73 -21.32 31.21 -5.70
CA TRP A 73 -20.58 31.53 -4.49
C TRP A 73 -21.51 31.98 -3.36
N ARG A 74 -21.58 31.18 -2.30
CA ARG A 74 -22.39 31.43 -1.08
C ARG A 74 -21.52 31.56 0.18
N GLY A 75 -20.21 31.79 0.02
CA GLY A 75 -19.26 31.89 1.13
C GLY A 75 -18.75 30.55 1.68
N PHE A 76 -19.27 29.41 1.22
CA PHE A 76 -18.85 28.07 1.63
C PHE A 76 -18.14 27.33 0.48
N PRO A 77 -16.85 26.98 0.59
CA PRO A 77 -16.07 26.36 -0.47
C PRO A 77 -16.33 24.84 -0.59
N TRP A 78 -17.53 24.44 -1.01
CA TRP A 78 -17.91 23.01 -1.11
C TRP A 78 -17.05 22.22 -2.12
N PHE A 79 -16.44 22.91 -3.09
CA PHE A 79 -15.51 22.28 -4.05
C PHE A 79 -14.33 21.59 -3.34
N LEU A 80 -13.86 22.09 -2.19
CA LEU A 80 -12.76 21.48 -1.43
C LEU A 80 -13.15 20.09 -0.90
N LEU A 81 -14.40 19.90 -0.48
CA LEU A 81 -14.92 18.61 -0.03
C LEU A 81 -14.92 17.60 -1.18
N VAL A 82 -15.33 18.06 -2.38
CA VAL A 82 -15.33 17.24 -3.59
C VAL A 82 -13.91 16.86 -3.97
N LEU A 83 -12.98 17.83 -4.05
CA LEU A 83 -11.58 17.56 -4.38
C LEU A 83 -10.92 16.58 -3.39
N SER A 84 -11.13 16.77 -2.08
CA SER A 84 -10.59 15.88 -1.04
C SER A 84 -11.13 14.45 -1.20
N SER A 85 -12.44 14.31 -1.40
CA SER A 85 -13.09 13.01 -1.62
C SER A 85 -12.58 12.32 -2.87
N LEU A 86 -12.48 13.03 -4.00
CA LEU A 86 -11.94 12.51 -5.25
C LEU A 86 -10.46 12.10 -5.10
N GLY A 87 -9.66 12.92 -4.41
CA GLY A 87 -8.26 12.63 -4.11
C GLY A 87 -8.09 11.33 -3.31
N TYR A 88 -8.93 11.12 -2.29
CA TYR A 88 -8.91 9.88 -1.52
C TYR A 88 -9.32 8.67 -2.35
N VAL A 89 -10.39 8.75 -3.15
CA VAL A 89 -10.79 7.65 -4.04
C VAL A 89 -9.68 7.32 -5.04
N TRP A 90 -8.97 8.33 -5.54
CA TRP A 90 -7.80 8.10 -6.40
C TRP A 90 -6.69 7.32 -5.69
N VAL A 91 -6.35 7.73 -4.46
CA VAL A 91 -5.37 7.02 -3.61
C VAL A 91 -5.82 5.59 -3.33
N LEU A 92 -7.11 5.38 -3.04
CA LEU A 92 -7.70 4.05 -2.85
C LEU A 92 -7.48 3.17 -4.08
N ILE A 93 -7.90 3.63 -5.26
CA ILE A 93 -7.83 2.85 -6.49
C ILE A 93 -6.38 2.50 -6.81
N LYS A 94 -5.45 3.46 -6.68
CA LYS A 94 -4.01 3.22 -6.89
C LYS A 94 -3.47 2.18 -5.89
N ASN A 95 -3.86 2.25 -4.63
CA ASN A 95 -3.39 1.36 -3.58
C ASN A 95 -3.97 -0.06 -3.71
N LEU A 96 -5.26 -0.19 -4.05
CA LEU A 96 -5.93 -1.48 -4.22
C LEU A 96 -5.53 -2.18 -5.52
N VAL A 97 -5.61 -1.47 -6.65
CA VAL A 97 -5.52 -2.07 -8.00
C VAL A 97 -4.08 -2.11 -8.53
N VAL A 98 -3.33 -1.03 -8.39
CA VAL A 98 -2.02 -0.88 -9.05
C VAL A 98 -0.88 -1.37 -8.16
N SER A 99 -1.03 -1.22 -6.85
CA SER A 99 0.05 -1.49 -5.92
C SER A 99 0.19 -2.99 -5.63
N ARG A 100 1.32 -3.59 -6.04
CA ARG A 100 1.80 -4.89 -5.54
C ARG A 100 2.50 -4.77 -4.17
N SER A 101 2.28 -3.66 -3.46
CA SER A 101 2.86 -3.44 -2.13
C SER A 101 2.33 -4.41 -1.10
N HIS A 102 3.13 -4.59 -0.04
CA HIS A 102 2.75 -5.37 1.13
C HIS A 102 1.49 -4.79 1.77
N PHE A 103 0.68 -5.66 2.35
CA PHE A 103 -0.56 -5.25 3.01
C PHE A 103 -0.35 -4.23 4.13
N GLY A 104 0.78 -4.30 4.85
CA GLY A 104 1.12 -3.30 5.87
C GLY A 104 1.25 -1.89 5.29
N THR A 105 1.92 -1.73 4.14
CA THR A 105 1.97 -0.45 3.42
C THR A 105 0.57 0.01 3.00
N LYS A 106 -0.29 -0.91 2.53
CA LYS A 106 -1.66 -0.56 2.14
C LYS A 106 -2.45 0.00 3.32
N ILE A 107 -2.35 -0.62 4.50
CA ILE A 107 -2.99 -0.15 5.74
C ILE A 107 -2.49 1.24 6.11
N ILE A 108 -1.17 1.49 6.10
CA ILE A 108 -0.62 2.78 6.51
C ILE A 108 -1.07 3.90 5.57
N ILE A 109 -1.03 3.67 4.26
CA ILE A 109 -1.51 4.64 3.27
C ILE A 109 -3.01 4.91 3.48
N GLN A 110 -3.79 3.88 3.78
CA GLN A 110 -5.22 4.02 4.06
C GLN A 110 -5.47 4.83 5.33
N LEU A 111 -4.70 4.54 6.39
CA LEU A 111 -4.76 5.22 7.67
C LEU A 111 -4.51 6.72 7.50
N VAL A 112 -3.36 7.06 6.91
CA VAL A 112 -2.97 8.45 6.69
C VAL A 112 -3.93 9.16 5.74
N GLY A 113 -4.29 8.51 4.62
CA GLY A 113 -5.15 9.09 3.60
C GLY A 113 -6.57 9.39 4.10
N LEU A 114 -7.18 8.46 4.83
CA LEU A 114 -8.53 8.67 5.37
C LEU A 114 -8.52 9.68 6.52
N SER A 115 -7.54 9.60 7.43
CA SER A 115 -7.42 10.59 8.52
C SER A 115 -7.24 12.00 7.97
N LEU A 116 -6.44 12.18 6.92
CA LEU A 116 -6.26 13.48 6.26
C LEU A 116 -7.55 13.97 5.58
N LEU A 117 -8.27 13.08 4.89
CA LEU A 117 -9.56 13.44 4.28
C LEU A 117 -10.55 13.93 5.33
N ILE A 118 -10.72 13.19 6.43
CA ILE A 118 -11.70 13.54 7.47
C ILE A 118 -11.28 14.85 8.14
N PHE A 119 -9.99 15.04 8.39
CA PHE A 119 -9.47 16.30 8.93
C PHE A 119 -9.77 17.50 8.02
N ILE A 120 -9.63 17.36 6.70
CA ILE A 120 -10.01 18.42 5.74
C ILE A 120 -11.52 18.70 5.80
N ILE A 121 -12.35 17.65 5.90
CA ILE A 121 -13.81 17.80 6.02
C ILE A 121 -14.18 18.58 7.29
N ASP A 122 -13.49 18.29 8.40
CA ASP A 122 -13.72 18.91 9.71
C ASP A 122 -13.41 20.43 9.68
N ILE A 123 -12.27 20.80 9.09
CA ILE A 123 -11.87 22.21 8.91
C ILE A 123 -12.88 22.98 8.06
N VAL A 124 -13.39 22.36 7.00
CA VAL A 124 -14.32 23.03 6.08
C VAL A 124 -15.72 23.19 6.70
N ASN A 125 -16.18 22.23 7.51
CA ASN A 125 -17.54 22.20 8.07
C ASN A 125 -17.72 22.92 9.43
N THR A 126 -16.75 23.73 9.88
CA THR A 126 -16.83 24.65 11.04
C THR A 126 -16.62 24.09 12.46
N GLY A 127 -16.15 22.85 12.64
CA GLY A 127 -15.80 22.35 13.98
C GLY A 127 -14.65 21.35 13.97
N LEU A 128 -13.56 21.67 14.67
CA LEU A 128 -12.31 20.88 14.76
C LEU A 128 -12.37 19.68 15.72
N SER A 129 -13.56 19.30 16.18
CA SER A 129 -13.69 18.43 17.35
C SER A 129 -14.02 17.00 16.96
N TRP A 130 -15.00 16.76 16.07
CA TRP A 130 -15.53 15.42 15.88
C TRP A 130 -14.55 14.44 15.22
N SER A 131 -13.79 14.91 14.22
CA SER A 131 -12.84 14.06 13.51
C SER A 131 -11.73 13.53 14.42
N VAL A 132 -11.16 14.44 15.22
CA VAL A 132 -10.03 14.19 16.09
C VAL A 132 -10.47 13.49 17.38
N ASP A 133 -11.63 13.85 17.91
CA ASP A 133 -12.17 13.26 19.13
C ASP A 133 -12.57 11.80 18.94
N TYR A 134 -13.15 11.42 17.79
CA TYR A 134 -13.74 10.09 17.62
C TYR A 134 -13.16 9.30 16.46
N VAL A 135 -13.17 9.89 15.26
CA VAL A 135 -12.99 9.11 14.04
C VAL A 135 -11.54 8.65 13.86
N ILE A 136 -10.58 9.54 14.11
CA ILE A 136 -9.14 9.23 14.00
C ILE A 136 -8.72 8.16 15.02
N PRO A 137 -9.01 8.27 16.34
CA PRO A 137 -8.65 7.24 17.31
C PRO A 137 -9.26 5.87 17.01
N ILE A 138 -10.55 5.83 16.64
CA ILE A 138 -11.24 4.57 16.31
C ILE A 138 -10.61 3.94 15.06
N PHE A 139 -10.28 4.74 14.05
CA PHE A 139 -9.70 4.23 12.82
C PHE A 139 -8.28 3.66 13.04
N ILE A 140 -7.48 4.31 13.88
CA ILE A 140 -6.18 3.80 14.33
C ILE A 140 -6.30 2.42 14.98
N ILE A 141 -7.31 2.21 15.84
CA ILE A 141 -7.58 0.92 16.49
C ILE A 141 -7.91 -0.13 15.42
N ILE A 142 -8.82 0.18 14.48
CA ILE A 142 -9.21 -0.74 13.40
C ILE A 142 -8.00 -1.13 12.55
N CYS A 143 -7.15 -0.18 12.17
CA CYS A 143 -5.95 -0.45 11.38
C CYS A 143 -4.94 -1.33 12.13
N ASN A 144 -4.70 -1.08 13.42
CA ASN A 144 -3.85 -1.93 14.27
C ASN A 144 -4.45 -3.34 14.40
N LEU A 145 -5.76 -3.45 14.57
CA LEU A 145 -6.46 -4.73 14.68
C LEU A 145 -6.36 -5.55 13.38
N LEU A 146 -6.58 -4.92 12.23
CA LEU A 146 -6.45 -5.59 10.93
C LEU A 146 -5.02 -6.09 10.69
N LEU A 147 -4.01 -5.30 11.07
CA LEU A 147 -2.61 -5.70 10.92
C LEU A 147 -2.26 -6.87 11.86
N THR A 148 -2.66 -6.81 13.13
CA THR A 148 -2.40 -7.87 14.11
C THR A 148 -3.08 -9.20 13.72
N ILE A 149 -4.35 -9.17 13.30
CA ILE A 149 -5.06 -10.36 12.78
C ILE A 149 -4.27 -10.96 11.60
N ARG A 150 -3.81 -10.13 10.66
CA ARG A 150 -3.08 -10.64 9.50
C ARG A 150 -1.75 -11.28 9.88
N ILE A 151 -1.03 -10.72 10.86
CA ILE A 151 0.22 -11.29 11.37
C ILE A 151 -0.04 -12.64 12.04
N ILE A 152 -1.13 -12.77 12.80
CA ILE A 152 -1.53 -14.04 13.43
C ILE A 152 -1.85 -15.10 12.36
N HIS A 153 -2.56 -14.74 11.30
CA HIS A 153 -2.86 -15.68 10.19
C HIS A 153 -1.61 -16.03 9.36
N GLN A 154 -0.72 -15.07 9.10
CA GLN A 154 0.45 -15.25 8.23
C GLN A 154 1.75 -15.47 9.03
N ARG A 155 1.74 -16.48 9.91
CA ARG A 155 2.83 -16.80 10.87
C ARG A 155 4.25 -16.94 10.28
N ILE A 156 4.41 -16.96 8.96
CA ILE A 156 5.68 -17.21 8.26
C ILE A 156 6.40 -15.90 7.87
N LYS A 157 5.74 -14.72 7.92
CA LYS A 157 6.31 -13.43 7.45
C LYS A 157 6.46 -12.35 8.53
N TRP A 158 6.67 -12.73 9.80
CA TRP A 158 6.75 -11.76 10.92
C TRP A 158 7.75 -10.63 10.67
N ARG A 159 8.91 -10.94 10.07
CA ARG A 159 9.99 -9.97 9.83
C ARG A 159 9.56 -8.83 8.91
N ASP A 160 8.75 -9.13 7.89
CA ASP A 160 8.24 -8.13 6.94
C ASP A 160 7.21 -7.19 7.60
N TYR A 161 6.49 -7.66 8.63
CA TYR A 161 5.43 -6.90 9.28
C TYR A 161 5.87 -6.13 10.53
N SER A 162 7.02 -6.46 11.13
CA SER A 162 7.55 -5.79 12.33
C SER A 162 7.72 -4.27 12.14
N VAL A 163 8.23 -3.84 10.98
CA VAL A 163 8.43 -2.40 10.70
C VAL A 163 7.08 -1.68 10.63
N TYR A 164 6.08 -2.27 9.99
CA TYR A 164 4.75 -1.66 9.90
C TYR A 164 4.05 -1.59 11.27
N LEU A 165 4.22 -2.60 12.13
CA LEU A 165 3.73 -2.56 13.50
C LEU A 165 4.34 -1.40 14.29
N ILE A 166 5.66 -1.20 14.23
CA ILE A 166 6.34 -0.10 14.92
C ILE A 166 5.78 1.25 14.46
N ILE A 167 5.58 1.43 13.14
CA ILE A 167 4.99 2.66 12.59
C ILE A 167 3.57 2.87 13.12
N LEU A 168 2.71 1.84 13.12
CA LEU A 168 1.34 1.97 13.62
C LEU A 168 1.28 2.21 15.13
N ILE A 169 2.23 1.68 15.90
CA ILE A 169 2.35 1.96 17.34
C ILE A 169 2.73 3.43 17.55
N SER A 170 3.70 3.95 16.79
CA SER A 170 4.05 5.38 16.83
C SER A 170 2.86 6.28 16.49
N ILE A 171 2.10 5.94 15.44
CA ILE A 171 0.87 6.65 15.06
C ILE A 171 -0.20 6.51 16.15
N GLY A 172 -0.23 5.38 16.84
CA GLY A 172 -1.14 5.07 17.94
C GLY A 172 -1.08 6.02 19.13
N PHE A 173 0.06 6.66 19.36
CA PHE A 173 0.23 7.65 20.42
C PHE A 173 -0.14 9.08 19.98
N ILE A 174 -0.38 9.32 18.69
CA ILE A 174 -0.73 10.66 18.19
C ILE A 174 -2.01 11.21 18.86
N PRO A 175 -3.10 10.44 19.03
CA PRO A 175 -4.32 10.96 19.69
C PRO A 175 -4.09 11.44 21.12
N ILE A 176 -3.27 10.72 21.90
CA ILE A 176 -3.00 11.11 23.29
C ILE A 176 -2.13 12.37 23.36
N ILE A 177 -1.21 12.53 22.41
CA ILE A 177 -0.41 13.75 22.26
C ILE A 177 -1.32 14.93 21.88
N LEU A 178 -2.27 14.74 20.96
CA LEU A 178 -3.24 15.77 20.57
C LEU A 178 -4.16 16.20 21.72
N TYR A 179 -4.50 15.28 22.62
CA TYR A 179 -5.22 15.60 23.87
C TYR A 179 -4.42 16.52 24.78
N TRP A 180 -3.14 16.24 24.97
CA TRP A 180 -2.27 17.09 25.79
C TRP A 180 -2.05 18.49 25.20
N LEU A 181 -2.09 18.60 23.86
CA LEU A 181 -2.03 19.87 23.15
C LEU A 181 -3.34 20.67 23.20
N GLY A 182 -4.43 20.11 23.75
CA GLY A 182 -5.73 20.77 23.86
C GLY A 182 -6.56 20.79 22.58
N PHE A 183 -6.20 20.00 21.57
CA PHE A 183 -6.98 19.89 20.32
C PHE A 183 -8.17 18.93 20.42
N THR A 184 -8.21 18.06 21.43
CA THR A 184 -9.33 17.13 21.65
C THR A 184 -10.04 17.45 22.95
N HIS A 185 -11.36 17.37 22.94
CA HIS A 185 -12.20 17.62 24.10
C HIS A 185 -12.64 16.32 24.78
N VAL A 186 -12.54 15.18 24.08
CA VAL A 186 -13.03 13.88 24.57
C VAL A 186 -11.86 12.93 24.85
N PHE A 187 -11.72 12.54 26.12
CA PHE A 187 -10.57 11.75 26.58
C PHE A 187 -10.65 10.26 26.22
N TRP A 188 -11.84 9.66 26.28
CA TRP A 188 -12.03 8.20 26.19
C TRP A 188 -11.50 7.57 24.89
N PRO A 189 -11.79 8.12 23.69
CA PRO A 189 -11.29 7.55 22.44
C PRO A 189 -9.75 7.58 22.37
N SER A 190 -9.13 8.69 22.76
CA SER A 190 -7.67 8.86 22.76
C SER A 190 -6.95 7.89 23.71
N ILE A 191 -7.51 7.63 24.90
CA ILE A 191 -6.92 6.67 25.83
C ILE A 191 -7.14 5.22 25.37
N THR A 192 -8.31 4.89 24.80
CA THR A 192 -8.54 3.53 24.28
C THR A 192 -7.61 3.18 23.12
N SER A 193 -7.32 4.13 22.23
CA SER A 193 -6.33 3.91 21.16
C SER A 193 -4.93 3.70 21.72
N ALA A 194 -4.53 4.46 22.75
CA ALA A 194 -3.22 4.34 23.39
C ALA A 194 -3.07 3.02 24.16
N ILE A 195 -4.11 2.58 24.88
CA ILE A 195 -4.11 1.29 25.59
C ILE A 195 -4.01 0.14 24.58
N TYR A 196 -4.76 0.21 23.47
CA TYR A 196 -4.72 -0.82 22.45
C TYR A 196 -3.34 -0.91 21.80
N THR A 197 -2.73 0.23 21.45
CA THR A 197 -1.39 0.23 20.84
C THR A 197 -0.34 -0.27 21.83
N LEU A 198 -0.43 0.09 23.11
CA LEU A 198 0.41 -0.45 24.17
C LEU A 198 0.26 -1.98 24.29
N LEU A 199 -0.97 -2.49 24.26
CA LEU A 199 -1.24 -3.93 24.32
C LEU A 199 -0.64 -4.66 23.11
N THR A 200 -0.79 -4.11 21.91
CA THR A 200 -0.18 -4.68 20.70
C THR A 200 1.34 -4.64 20.75
N PHE A 201 1.94 -3.60 21.34
CA PHE A 201 3.38 -3.50 21.55
C PHE A 201 3.89 -4.54 22.55
N LEU A 202 3.21 -4.73 23.69
CA LEU A 202 3.56 -5.76 24.67
C LEU A 202 3.44 -7.16 24.05
N GLY A 203 2.36 -7.42 23.32
CA GLY A 203 2.19 -8.67 22.57
C GLY A 203 3.34 -8.87 21.58
N PHE A 204 3.67 -7.83 20.81
CA PHE A 204 4.81 -7.88 19.89
C PHE A 204 6.12 -8.19 20.61
N LEU A 205 6.44 -7.52 21.72
CA LEU A 205 7.64 -7.79 22.51
C LEU A 205 7.67 -9.25 22.98
N MET A 206 6.62 -9.76 23.62
CA MET A 206 6.59 -11.14 24.12
C MET A 206 6.81 -12.20 23.03
N PHE A 207 6.20 -12.02 21.86
CA PHE A 207 6.33 -12.97 20.73
C PHE A 207 7.61 -12.78 19.91
N SER A 208 8.11 -11.55 19.80
CA SER A 208 9.27 -11.18 19.00
C SER A 208 10.58 -11.39 19.75
N PHE A 209 10.66 -11.13 21.07
CA PHE A 209 11.92 -11.14 21.83
C PHE A 209 12.74 -12.44 21.62
N LYS A 210 12.08 -13.61 21.64
CA LYS A 210 12.75 -14.91 21.42
C LYS A 210 13.35 -15.10 20.02
N LYS A 211 12.81 -14.42 19.00
CA LYS A 211 13.30 -14.46 17.61
C LYS A 211 14.26 -13.31 17.30
N PHE A 212 13.98 -12.12 17.82
CA PHE A 212 14.77 -10.90 17.64
C PHE A 212 16.15 -11.01 18.30
N SER A 213 16.24 -11.56 19.52
CA SER A 213 17.54 -11.78 20.17
C SER A 213 18.43 -12.74 19.37
N ARG A 214 17.86 -13.75 18.70
CA ARG A 214 18.64 -14.68 17.85
C ARG A 214 19.10 -14.05 16.53
N GLU A 215 18.34 -13.09 15.99
CA GLU A 215 18.75 -12.37 14.79
C GLU A 215 19.76 -11.25 15.09
N ILE A 216 19.60 -10.53 16.20
CA ILE A 216 20.61 -9.57 16.68
C ILE A 216 21.94 -10.28 16.96
N LEU A 217 21.93 -11.46 17.61
CA LEU A 217 23.14 -12.26 17.83
C LEU A 217 23.83 -12.65 16.52
N LYS A 218 23.06 -12.99 15.47
CA LYS A 218 23.61 -13.27 14.14
C LYS A 218 24.18 -12.04 13.45
N ILE A 219 23.57 -10.87 13.62
CA ILE A 219 24.05 -9.60 13.05
C ILE A 219 25.32 -9.13 13.79
N PHE A 220 25.39 -9.37 15.10
CA PHE A 220 26.54 -9.02 15.93
C PHE A 220 27.62 -10.11 16.02
N HIS A 221 27.47 -11.24 15.33
CA HIS A 221 28.45 -12.34 15.31
C HIS A 221 29.03 -12.67 16.70
N LEU A 222 28.16 -12.73 17.72
CA LEU A 222 28.47 -13.21 19.06
C LEU A 222 28.03 -14.67 19.24
#